data_AF-A0A4T0X5L8-F1
#
_entry.id   AF-A0A4T0X5L8-F1
#
_cell.length_a   1.000
_cell.length_b   1.000
_cell.length_c   1.000
_cell.angle_alpha   90.00
_cell.angle_beta   90.00
_cell.angle_gamma   90.00
#
_symmetry.space_group_name_H-M   'P 1'
#
loop_
_entity.id
_entity.type
_entity.pdbx_description
1 polymer ?
#
loop_
_entity_poly.entity_id
_entity_poly.type
_entity_poly.pdbx_seq_one_letter_code
_entity_poly.pdbx_strand_id
1 'polypeptide(L)'
;MGILWRKSNSEKEVSVDDETVPLSEDLSRFLEGKESQLSNREFKELIRRQSENAASAKEDKSGTAPDFLQLLQAKKPEEAGSSIGEVGVDKSELPPTPLSTAIGMRTPHEYVNYELESYRRNNDEKESVLTNCSEIQNAFYECLGKQSIWDRVRSVSQLESDDCTKLADFFMACTEVQKKAFLMFDYSTLNNIEEMKYASKTIDSVFSNSFKSVDDVQDRDKFLQYTKELRRQREEFYNKFGK
;
A
#
# COMPACT_ATOMS: atom_id res chain seq x y z
N MET A 1 33.26 17.09 -73.98
CA MET A 1 31.92 16.60 -74.36
C MET A 1 31.20 16.28 -73.05
N GLY A 2 30.26 17.10 -72.56
CA GLY A 2 28.87 17.17 -73.03
C GLY A 2 28.19 15.83 -72.74
N ILE A 3 27.25 15.68 -71.79
CA ILE A 3 25.93 16.32 -71.74
C ILE A 3 25.37 16.28 -70.30
N LEU A 4 24.71 17.39 -69.93
CA LEU A 4 23.90 17.67 -68.75
C LEU A 4 22.50 17.02 -68.81
N TRP A 5 21.71 17.24 -67.75
CA TRP A 5 20.24 17.11 -67.58
C TRP A 5 19.82 15.84 -66.82
N ARG A 6 18.98 15.86 -65.76
CA ARG A 6 18.03 16.89 -65.30
C ARG A 6 17.60 16.65 -63.83
N LYS A 7 17.34 17.76 -63.14
CA LYS A 7 16.62 17.99 -61.87
C LYS A 7 15.37 17.10 -61.63
N SER A 8 15.09 16.80 -60.35
CA SER A 8 13.92 17.34 -59.63
C SER A 8 14.03 17.16 -58.11
N ASN A 9 13.82 18.27 -57.38
CA ASN A 9 13.58 18.32 -55.93
C ASN A 9 12.18 17.79 -55.60
N SER A 10 12.04 17.09 -54.48
CA SER A 10 10.93 17.33 -53.55
C SER A 10 11.42 17.01 -52.13
N GLU A 11 11.34 18.00 -51.25
CA GLU A 11 11.46 17.82 -49.81
C GLU A 11 10.34 16.88 -49.34
N LYS A 12 10.68 15.97 -48.43
CA LYS A 12 9.71 15.32 -47.54
C LYS A 12 10.28 15.36 -46.13
N GLU A 13 9.52 16.04 -45.30
CA GLU A 13 9.57 16.13 -43.85
C GLU A 13 9.32 14.77 -43.15
N VAL A 14 9.96 14.63 -41.97
CA VAL A 14 9.50 13.94 -40.74
C VAL A 14 9.40 12.41 -40.83
N SER A 15 10.17 11.67 -40.02
CA SER A 15 9.78 11.45 -38.62
C SER A 15 10.98 11.02 -37.77
N VAL A 16 11.06 11.65 -36.59
CA VAL A 16 11.82 11.16 -35.44
C VAL A 16 11.06 9.94 -34.94
N ASP A 17 11.71 8.78 -34.93
CA ASP A 17 11.18 7.58 -34.29
C ASP A 17 11.01 7.86 -32.80
N ASP A 18 9.76 8.06 -32.40
CA ASP A 18 9.29 8.13 -31.03
C ASP A 18 9.28 6.68 -30.49
N GLU A 19 10.38 6.26 -29.86
CA GLU A 19 10.44 5.03 -29.06
C GLU A 19 9.50 5.18 -27.85
N THR A 20 8.21 5.02 -28.14
CA THR A 20 7.17 4.77 -27.15
C THR A 20 7.39 3.38 -26.59
N VAL A 21 8.03 3.31 -25.42
CA VAL A 21 8.04 2.11 -24.57
C VAL A 21 6.57 1.68 -24.41
N PRO A 22 6.19 0.48 -24.85
CA PRO A 22 4.78 0.07 -24.84
C PRO A 22 4.29 0.01 -23.40
N LEU A 23 3.32 0.86 -23.09
CA LEU A 23 2.56 0.80 -21.83
C LEU A 23 1.98 -0.61 -21.69
N SER A 24 2.09 -1.19 -20.48
CA SER A 24 1.51 -2.49 -20.17
C SER A 24 0.04 -2.53 -20.58
N GLU A 25 -0.38 -3.61 -21.25
CA GLU A 25 -1.72 -3.81 -21.81
C GLU A 25 -2.84 -3.63 -20.78
N ASP A 26 -2.54 -3.85 -19.49
CA ASP A 26 -3.48 -3.64 -18.39
C ASP A 26 -3.67 -2.14 -18.09
N LEU A 27 -2.63 -1.34 -18.28
CA LEU A 27 -2.68 0.11 -18.05
C LEU A 27 -3.43 0.83 -19.18
N SER A 28 -3.23 0.40 -20.43
CA SER A 28 -4.00 0.92 -21.56
C SER A 28 -5.48 0.55 -21.45
N ARG A 29 -5.81 -0.69 -21.09
CA ARG A 29 -7.20 -1.12 -20.84
C ARG A 29 -7.85 -0.37 -19.66
N PHE A 30 -7.09 -0.06 -18.61
CA PHE A 30 -7.61 0.71 -17.48
C PHE A 30 -7.88 2.18 -17.83
N LEU A 31 -7.05 2.77 -18.67
CA LEU A 31 -7.22 4.16 -19.14
C LEU A 31 -8.33 4.27 -20.20
N GLU A 32 -8.47 3.28 -21.08
CA GLU A 32 -9.57 3.20 -22.04
C GLU A 32 -10.92 2.89 -21.36
N GLY A 33 -10.91 2.14 -20.25
CA GLY A 33 -12.11 1.78 -19.49
C GLY A 33 -12.65 2.86 -18.54
N LYS A 34 -11.91 3.96 -18.33
CA LYS A 34 -12.35 5.08 -17.49
C LYS A 34 -12.58 6.33 -18.34
N GLU A 35 -13.77 6.42 -18.93
CA GLU A 35 -14.28 7.73 -19.34
C GLU A 35 -14.38 8.62 -18.10
N SER A 36 -13.62 9.72 -18.09
CA SER A 36 -13.63 10.71 -17.03
C SER A 36 -15.07 11.20 -16.79
N GLN A 37 -15.64 10.87 -15.62
CA GLN A 37 -16.98 11.34 -15.22
C GLN A 37 -17.05 12.86 -15.00
N LEU A 38 -15.91 13.55 -15.03
CA LEU A 38 -15.82 15.00 -14.91
C LEU A 38 -15.42 15.59 -16.25
N SER A 39 -16.22 16.56 -16.72
CA SER A 39 -15.88 17.32 -17.92
C SER A 39 -14.58 18.11 -17.68
N ASN A 40 -13.81 18.33 -18.75
CA ASN A 40 -12.58 19.12 -18.70
C ASN A 40 -12.78 20.53 -18.11
N ARG A 41 -14.01 21.04 -18.16
CA ARG A 41 -14.42 22.31 -17.55
C ARG A 41 -14.53 22.20 -16.02
N GLU A 42 -15.19 21.16 -15.52
CA GLU A 42 -15.35 20.91 -14.08
C GLU A 42 -14.00 20.58 -13.42
N PHE A 43 -13.15 19.83 -14.12
CA PHE A 43 -11.80 19.54 -13.65
C PHE A 43 -10.96 20.81 -13.49
N LYS A 44 -10.99 21.70 -14.50
CA LYS A 44 -10.29 23.00 -14.41
C LYS A 44 -10.84 23.89 -13.30
N GLU A 45 -12.15 23.85 -13.06
CA GLU A 45 -12.79 24.64 -12.02
C GLU A 45 -12.48 24.11 -10.60
N LEU A 46 -12.34 22.80 -10.44
CA LEU A 46 -11.85 22.14 -9.22
C LEU A 46 -10.40 22.52 -8.90
N ILE A 47 -9.51 22.50 -9.91
CA ILE A 47 -8.11 22.92 -9.76
C ILE A 47 -8.05 24.41 -9.40
N ARG A 48 -8.86 25.25 -10.05
CA ARG A 48 -8.93 26.70 -9.77
C ARG A 48 -9.39 26.95 -8.32
N ARG A 49 -10.43 26.26 -7.85
CA ARG A 49 -10.93 26.37 -6.46
C ARG A 49 -9.91 25.91 -5.41
N GLN A 50 -9.15 24.84 -5.67
CA GLN A 50 -8.08 24.42 -4.77
C GLN A 50 -6.96 25.45 -4.70
N SER A 51 -6.59 26.06 -5.83
CA SER A 51 -5.57 27.12 -5.87
C SER A 51 -6.01 28.40 -5.16
N GLU A 52 -7.30 28.76 -5.24
CA GLU A 52 -7.89 29.91 -4.55
C GLU A 52 -7.96 29.68 -3.03
N ASN A 53 -8.38 28.49 -2.58
CA ASN A 53 -8.43 28.16 -1.14
C ASN A 53 -7.03 28.07 -0.49
N ALA A 54 -6.01 27.65 -1.23
CA ALA A 54 -4.62 27.64 -0.76
C ALA A 54 -3.99 29.04 -0.70
N ALA A 55 -4.54 30.01 -1.45
CA ALA A 55 -4.15 31.41 -1.39
C ALA A 55 -4.83 32.16 -0.23
N SER A 56 -6.08 31.83 0.12
CA SER A 56 -6.81 32.45 1.26
C SER A 56 -6.29 32.05 2.64
N ALA A 57 -5.61 30.91 2.77
CA ALA A 57 -5.08 30.43 4.05
C ALA A 57 -3.75 31.09 4.49
N LYS A 58 -3.22 32.04 3.71
CA LYS A 58 -1.92 32.68 3.98
C LYS A 58 -1.98 34.12 4.51
N GLU A 59 -3.16 34.71 4.69
CA GLU A 59 -3.28 36.10 5.18
C GLU A 59 -3.81 36.31 6.60
N ASP A 60 -4.23 35.28 7.35
CA ASP A 60 -4.54 35.44 8.78
C ASP A 60 -3.47 34.79 9.68
N LYS A 61 -2.49 35.61 10.09
CA LYS A 61 -1.68 35.31 11.29
C LYS A 61 -2.48 35.66 12.54
N SER A 62 -3.25 34.71 13.06
CA SER A 62 -3.58 34.63 14.50
C SER A 62 -4.47 33.40 14.79
N GLY A 63 -3.92 32.42 15.51
CA GLY A 63 -4.69 31.50 16.34
C GLY A 63 -5.25 30.25 15.66
N THR A 64 -4.85 29.09 16.20
CA THR A 64 -5.51 27.78 16.11
C THR A 64 -5.88 27.30 14.69
N ALA A 65 -5.04 26.44 14.12
CA ALA A 65 -5.39 25.69 12.91
C ALA A 65 -6.73 24.97 13.12
N PRO A 66 -7.77 25.21 12.28
CA PRO A 66 -9.02 24.49 12.40
C PRO A 66 -8.83 23.06 11.89
N ASP A 67 -9.23 22.12 12.72
CA ASP A 67 -9.18 20.69 12.46
C ASP A 67 -10.08 20.34 11.27
N PHE A 68 -9.52 19.62 10.31
CA PHE A 68 -10.09 19.29 8.99
C PHE A 68 -11.47 18.59 9.08
N LEU A 69 -11.80 17.99 10.22
CA LEU A 69 -13.08 17.32 10.45
C LEU A 69 -14.25 18.25 10.80
N GLN A 70 -14.01 19.50 11.23
CA GLN A 70 -15.10 20.43 11.58
C GLN A 70 -15.72 21.15 10.36
N LEU A 71 -14.96 21.32 9.27
CA LEU A 71 -15.46 21.98 8.06
C LEU A 71 -16.48 21.14 7.28
N LEU A 72 -16.48 19.81 7.48
CA LEU A 72 -17.42 18.90 6.84
C LEU A 72 -18.79 18.85 7.56
N GLN A 73 -18.87 19.30 8.81
CA GLN A 73 -20.13 19.30 9.58
C GLN A 73 -20.88 20.64 9.56
N ALA A 74 -20.25 21.74 9.14
CA ALA A 74 -20.85 23.07 9.16
C ALA A 74 -21.47 23.50 7.82
N LYS A 75 -22.33 22.67 7.23
CA LYS A 75 -23.20 23.09 6.11
C LYS A 75 -24.64 22.64 6.34
N LYS A 76 -25.34 23.40 7.18
CA LYS A 76 -26.80 23.49 7.21
C LYS A 76 -27.17 24.97 7.03
N PRO A 77 -28.15 25.33 6.19
CA PRO A 77 -28.27 26.70 5.67
C PRO A 77 -29.25 27.53 6.50
N GLU A 78 -28.89 28.76 6.87
CA GLU A 78 -29.87 29.85 7.05
C GLU A 78 -29.24 31.22 6.71
N GLU A 79 -29.91 31.86 5.74
CA GLU A 79 -30.24 33.27 5.49
C GLU A 79 -29.39 34.48 5.95
N ALA A 80 -29.42 35.46 5.03
CA ALA A 80 -29.42 36.93 5.23
C ALA A 80 -28.09 37.70 5.37
N GLY A 81 -27.66 38.27 4.24
CA GLY A 81 -27.39 39.70 4.07
C GLY A 81 -26.12 40.30 4.68
N SER A 82 -25.19 40.76 3.82
CA SER A 82 -24.31 41.89 4.18
C SER A 82 -23.80 42.64 2.95
N SER A 83 -23.55 43.93 3.15
CA SER A 83 -23.28 44.97 2.16
C SER A 83 -21.88 45.58 2.35
N ILE A 84 -21.30 46.14 1.27
CA ILE A 84 -20.20 47.14 1.20
C ILE A 84 -18.78 46.55 1.40
N GLY A 85 -17.69 46.87 0.69
CA GLY A 85 -17.35 47.81 -0.40
C GLY A 85 -15.82 48.06 -0.41
N GLU A 86 -15.23 48.28 -1.61
CA GLU A 86 -14.02 49.03 -2.07
C GLU A 86 -12.75 49.24 -1.17
N VAL A 87 -11.48 49.45 -1.60
CA VAL A 87 -10.67 49.60 -2.84
C VAL A 87 -9.19 49.73 -2.39
N GLY A 88 -8.19 49.41 -3.25
CA GLY A 88 -6.91 50.15 -3.27
C GLY A 88 -5.65 49.34 -3.62
N VAL A 89 -5.03 49.65 -4.77
CA VAL A 89 -3.80 49.04 -5.31
C VAL A 89 -2.66 50.07 -5.27
N ASP A 90 -1.42 49.65 -4.98
CA ASP A 90 -0.24 50.40 -5.45
C ASP A 90 0.96 49.50 -5.80
N LYS A 91 1.74 49.93 -6.79
CA LYS A 91 2.84 49.19 -7.46
C LYS A 91 4.19 49.41 -6.77
N SER A 92 5.07 48.40 -6.79
CA SER A 92 6.53 48.58 -6.81
C SER A 92 7.26 47.36 -7.39
N GLU A 93 8.30 47.65 -8.17
CA GLU A 93 9.14 46.72 -8.94
C GLU A 93 9.97 45.77 -8.05
N LEU A 94 10.07 44.50 -8.47
CA LEU A 94 10.82 43.42 -7.78
C LEU A 94 12.22 43.23 -8.39
N PRO A 95 13.25 42.92 -7.57
CA PRO A 95 14.56 42.48 -8.06
C PRO A 95 14.49 41.04 -8.61
N PRO A 96 15.41 40.62 -9.50
CA PRO A 96 15.34 39.33 -10.15
C PRO A 96 15.75 38.22 -9.17
N THR A 97 14.77 37.51 -8.60
CA THR A 97 15.05 36.25 -7.89
C THR A 97 15.44 35.17 -8.89
N PRO A 98 16.57 34.47 -8.68
CA PRO A 98 17.00 33.40 -9.58
C PRO A 98 16.00 32.24 -9.50
N LEU A 99 15.50 31.84 -10.68
CA LEU A 99 14.61 30.72 -10.86
C LEU A 99 15.36 29.43 -10.50
N SER A 100 15.21 28.96 -9.26
CA SER A 100 15.69 27.64 -8.86
C SER A 100 14.73 26.58 -9.40
N THR A 101 14.83 26.28 -10.70
CA THR A 101 14.27 25.08 -11.31
C THR A 101 15.06 23.86 -10.87
N ALA A 102 14.86 23.45 -9.62
CA ALA A 102 15.16 22.10 -9.16
C ALA A 102 13.82 21.46 -8.79
N ILE A 103 13.14 20.96 -9.83
CA ILE A 103 11.98 20.08 -9.67
C ILE A 103 12.48 18.87 -8.88
N GLY A 104 11.94 18.68 -7.68
CA GLY A 104 12.39 17.70 -6.68
C GLY A 104 12.23 16.25 -7.15
N MET A 105 13.17 15.78 -7.97
CA MET A 105 13.44 14.36 -8.08
C MET A 105 14.07 13.92 -6.76
N ARG A 106 13.31 13.11 -6.00
CA ARG A 106 13.85 12.44 -4.81
C ARG A 106 15.14 11.72 -5.17
N THR A 107 16.13 11.81 -4.30
CA THR A 107 17.40 11.12 -4.53
C THR A 107 17.18 9.61 -4.54
N PRO A 108 18.01 8.80 -5.23
CA PRO A 108 17.88 7.33 -5.22
C PRO A 108 17.79 6.73 -3.80
N HIS A 109 18.47 7.35 -2.83
CA HIS A 109 18.42 6.95 -1.42
C HIS A 109 17.05 7.23 -0.76
N GLU A 110 16.37 8.31 -1.14
CA GLU A 110 15.01 8.62 -0.66
C GLU A 110 13.95 7.68 -1.26
N TYR A 111 14.16 7.16 -2.46
CA TYR A 111 13.29 6.14 -3.06
C TYR A 111 13.42 4.78 -2.35
N VAL A 112 14.64 4.30 -2.09
CA VAL A 112 14.87 3.02 -1.37
C VAL A 112 14.25 3.06 0.03
N ASN A 113 14.39 4.18 0.75
CA ASN A 113 13.76 4.35 2.05
C ASN A 113 12.23 4.37 1.95
N TYR A 114 11.66 5.00 0.92
CA TYR A 114 10.22 5.01 0.69
C TYR A 114 9.66 3.61 0.37
N GLU A 115 10.36 2.81 -0.44
CA GLU A 115 9.96 1.44 -0.74
C GLU A 115 10.00 0.55 0.52
N LEU A 116 11.06 0.65 1.32
CA LEU A 116 11.17 -0.08 2.58
C LEU A 116 10.08 0.30 3.57
N GLU A 117 9.81 1.60 3.74
CA GLU A 117 8.75 2.09 4.64
C GLU A 117 7.36 1.67 4.15
N SER A 118 7.11 1.74 2.83
CA SER A 118 5.88 1.26 2.22
C SER A 118 5.71 -0.24 2.46
N TYR A 119 6.77 -1.02 2.25
CA TYR A 119 6.76 -2.46 2.48
C TYR A 119 6.48 -2.79 3.96
N ARG A 120 7.16 -2.12 4.90
CA ARG A 120 6.93 -2.30 6.35
C ARG A 120 5.51 -1.97 6.79
N ARG A 121 4.89 -0.94 6.22
CA ARG A 121 3.49 -0.60 6.54
C ARG A 121 2.51 -1.67 6.06
N ASN A 122 2.79 -2.28 4.91
CA ASN A 122 1.93 -3.29 4.30
C ASN A 122 2.26 -4.72 4.76
N ASN A 123 3.40 -4.92 5.40
CA ASN A 123 3.91 -6.23 5.85
C ASN A 123 4.54 -6.04 7.22
N ASP A 124 3.82 -5.41 8.14
CA ASP A 124 4.25 -5.38 9.52
C ASP A 124 4.21 -6.80 10.12
N GLU A 125 4.69 -6.97 11.35
CA GLU A 125 4.69 -8.28 12.01
C GLU A 125 3.29 -8.90 12.00
N LYS A 126 2.27 -8.09 12.29
CA LYS A 126 0.89 -8.55 12.39
C LYS A 126 0.37 -9.03 11.03
N GLU A 127 0.57 -8.25 9.98
CA GLU A 127 0.11 -8.58 8.64
C GLU A 127 0.86 -9.79 8.07
N SER A 128 2.15 -9.91 8.36
CA SER A 128 2.95 -11.07 7.97
C SER A 128 2.48 -12.34 8.66
N VAL A 129 2.17 -12.27 9.96
CA VAL A 129 1.57 -13.40 10.71
C VAL A 129 0.21 -13.80 10.12
N LEU A 130 -0.65 -12.82 9.81
CA LEU A 130 -1.95 -13.09 9.20
C LEU A 130 -1.82 -13.71 7.81
N THR A 131 -0.86 -13.23 7.01
CA THR A 131 -0.55 -13.77 5.68
C THR A 131 -0.13 -15.25 5.78
N ASN A 132 0.77 -15.59 6.70
CA ASN A 132 1.22 -16.97 6.90
C ASN A 132 0.08 -17.89 7.39
N CYS A 133 -0.84 -17.37 8.22
CA CYS A 133 -1.99 -18.14 8.71
C CYS A 133 -3.22 -18.09 7.79
N SER A 134 -3.13 -17.43 6.62
CA SER A 134 -4.28 -17.15 5.76
C SER A 134 -4.91 -18.41 5.18
N GLU A 135 -4.14 -19.46 4.90
CA GLU A 135 -4.67 -20.74 4.40
C GLU A 135 -5.62 -21.38 5.44
N ILE A 136 -5.25 -21.36 6.71
CA ILE A 136 -6.06 -21.90 7.81
C ILE A 136 -7.30 -21.01 8.02
N GLN A 137 -7.13 -19.69 7.92
CA GLN A 137 -8.22 -18.74 8.01
C GLN A 137 -9.26 -18.97 6.89
N ASN A 138 -8.80 -19.18 5.66
CA ASN A 138 -9.67 -19.46 4.53
C ASN A 138 -10.40 -20.78 4.71
N ALA A 139 -9.69 -21.84 5.14
CA ALA A 139 -10.30 -23.13 5.45
C ALA A 139 -11.40 -23.00 6.54
N PHE A 140 -11.17 -22.19 7.57
CA PHE A 140 -12.16 -21.89 8.60
C PHE A 140 -13.40 -21.21 8.02
N TYR A 141 -13.24 -20.16 7.20
CA TYR A 141 -14.39 -19.47 6.58
C TYR A 141 -15.15 -20.36 5.59
N GLU A 142 -14.45 -21.20 4.83
CA GLU A 142 -15.09 -22.19 3.97
C GLU A 142 -15.90 -23.20 4.79
N CYS A 143 -15.38 -23.63 5.94
CA CYS A 143 -16.08 -24.52 6.86
C CYS A 143 -17.37 -23.85 7.35
N LEU A 144 -17.28 -22.59 7.82
CA LEU A 144 -18.43 -21.80 8.26
C LEU A 144 -19.48 -21.57 7.17
N GLY A 145 -19.06 -21.45 5.91
CA GLY A 145 -19.95 -21.27 4.76
C GLY A 145 -20.68 -22.54 4.33
N LYS A 146 -20.13 -23.72 4.63
CA LYS A 146 -20.74 -25.02 4.32
C LYS A 146 -21.75 -25.48 5.38
N GLN A 147 -21.67 -24.95 6.60
CA GLN A 147 -22.60 -25.30 7.67
C GLN A 147 -24.00 -24.74 7.43
N SER A 148 -25.00 -25.62 7.51
CA SER A 148 -26.38 -25.18 7.54
C SER A 148 -26.71 -24.50 8.87
N ILE A 149 -27.73 -23.63 8.89
CA ILE A 149 -28.21 -22.98 10.13
C ILE A 149 -28.59 -24.03 11.20
N TRP A 150 -29.06 -25.20 10.77
CA TRP A 150 -29.43 -26.30 11.68
C TRP A 150 -28.22 -27.04 12.26
N ASP A 151 -27.12 -27.15 11.51
CA ASP A 151 -25.88 -27.75 12.01
C ASP A 151 -25.22 -26.85 13.05
N ARG A 152 -25.28 -25.52 12.87
CA ARG A 152 -24.82 -24.55 13.90
C ARG A 152 -25.60 -24.65 15.21
N VAL A 153 -26.92 -24.89 15.14
CA VAL A 153 -27.74 -25.05 16.36
C VAL A 153 -27.45 -26.40 17.03
N ARG A 154 -27.21 -27.45 16.24
CA ARG A 154 -26.89 -28.79 16.76
C ARG A 154 -25.48 -28.86 17.37
N SER A 155 -24.49 -28.18 16.79
CA SER A 155 -23.11 -28.15 17.33
C SER A 155 -23.00 -27.43 18.68
N VAL A 156 -23.88 -26.45 18.95
CA VAL A 156 -24.01 -25.85 20.29
C VAL A 156 -24.58 -26.84 21.32
N SER A 157 -25.30 -27.86 20.85
CA SER A 157 -26.00 -28.83 21.70
C SER A 157 -25.19 -30.11 21.97
N GLN A 158 -24.15 -30.39 21.17
CA GLN A 158 -23.32 -31.58 21.27
C GLN A 158 -21.88 -31.21 21.65
N LEU A 159 -21.32 -31.88 22.65
CA LEU A 159 -19.99 -31.62 23.21
C LEU A 159 -18.84 -32.16 22.32
N GLU A 160 -19.12 -32.58 21.09
CA GLU A 160 -18.09 -32.99 20.13
C GLU A 160 -17.65 -31.74 19.36
N SER A 161 -16.36 -31.38 19.48
CA SER A 161 -15.83 -30.17 18.84
C SER A 161 -16.04 -30.25 17.33
N ASP A 162 -16.87 -29.36 16.82
CA ASP A 162 -17.12 -29.14 15.41
C ASP A 162 -15.79 -28.94 14.65
N ASP A 163 -15.67 -29.48 13.44
CA ASP A 163 -14.46 -29.34 12.63
C ASP A 163 -14.12 -27.87 12.36
N CYS A 164 -15.14 -27.01 12.28
CA CYS A 164 -14.92 -25.56 12.17
C CYS A 164 -14.34 -24.97 13.47
N THR A 165 -14.71 -25.48 14.64
CA THR A 165 -14.11 -25.06 15.92
C THR A 165 -12.65 -25.48 15.98
N LYS A 166 -12.29 -26.69 15.55
CA LYS A 166 -10.90 -27.12 15.48
C LYS A 166 -10.07 -26.25 14.53
N LEU A 167 -10.64 -25.83 13.40
CA LEU A 167 -9.99 -24.90 12.47
C LEU A 167 -9.81 -23.51 13.09
N ALA A 168 -10.79 -23.02 13.86
CA ALA A 168 -10.68 -21.77 14.61
C ALA A 168 -9.54 -21.85 15.66
N ASP A 169 -9.51 -22.92 16.44
CA ASP A 169 -8.47 -23.15 17.44
C ASP A 169 -7.09 -23.28 16.78
N PHE A 170 -6.99 -23.96 15.63
CA PHE A 170 -5.76 -24.08 14.89
C PHE A 170 -5.30 -22.74 14.27
N PHE A 171 -6.22 -21.90 13.80
CA PHE A 171 -5.90 -20.55 13.34
C PHE A 171 -5.35 -19.69 14.49
N MET A 172 -5.99 -19.73 15.66
CA MET A 172 -5.50 -19.01 16.84
C MET A 172 -4.11 -19.51 17.26
N ALA A 173 -3.92 -20.84 17.29
CA ALA A 173 -2.62 -21.44 17.56
C ALA A 173 -1.55 -21.03 16.54
N CYS A 174 -1.90 -20.99 15.24
CA CYS A 174 -1.02 -20.50 14.18
C CYS A 174 -0.55 -19.08 14.46
N THR A 175 -1.48 -18.15 14.72
CA THR A 175 -1.12 -16.74 14.95
C THR A 175 -0.20 -16.55 16.16
N GLU A 176 -0.45 -17.26 17.26
CA GLU A 176 0.38 -17.19 18.46
C GLU A 176 1.78 -17.78 18.26
N VAL A 177 1.89 -18.91 17.55
CA VAL A 177 3.18 -19.56 17.26
C VAL A 177 3.99 -18.73 16.26
N GLN A 178 3.36 -18.28 15.18
CA GLN A 178 3.97 -17.44 14.17
C GLN A 178 4.50 -16.15 14.79
N LYS A 179 3.70 -15.45 15.61
CA LYS A 179 4.13 -14.23 16.31
C LYS A 179 5.42 -14.43 17.10
N LYS A 180 5.52 -15.52 17.87
CA LYS A 180 6.75 -15.85 18.63
C LYS A 180 7.94 -16.12 17.70
N ALA A 181 7.70 -16.73 16.55
CA ALA A 181 8.74 -16.98 15.56
C ALA A 181 9.23 -15.69 14.89
N PHE A 182 8.35 -14.75 14.55
CA PHE A 182 8.74 -13.43 14.05
C PHE A 182 9.59 -12.65 15.05
N LEU A 183 9.27 -12.74 16.35
CA LEU A 183 10.12 -12.19 17.41
C LEU A 183 11.51 -12.84 17.46
N MET A 184 11.61 -14.16 17.24
CA MET A 184 12.92 -14.83 17.20
C MET A 184 13.81 -14.36 16.05
N PHE A 185 13.24 -13.89 14.95
CA PHE A 185 13.99 -13.36 13.80
C PHE A 185 14.24 -11.85 13.90
N ASP A 186 13.84 -11.19 15.00
CA ASP A 186 13.91 -9.74 15.19
C ASP A 186 13.26 -8.97 14.02
N TYR A 187 12.14 -9.49 13.49
CA TYR A 187 11.56 -9.07 12.21
C TYR A 187 11.32 -7.57 12.09
N SER A 188 10.80 -6.94 13.15
CA SER A 188 10.50 -5.50 13.18
C SER A 188 11.75 -4.61 13.05
N THR A 189 12.93 -5.16 13.28
CA THR A 189 14.22 -4.45 13.20
C THR A 189 14.93 -4.64 11.85
N LEU A 190 14.40 -5.49 10.97
CA LEU A 190 15.01 -5.79 9.66
C LEU A 190 14.89 -4.60 8.71
N ASN A 191 16.01 -4.13 8.16
CA ASN A 191 16.10 -2.91 7.37
C ASN A 191 16.16 -3.17 5.85
N ASN A 192 15.92 -4.41 5.43
CA ASN A 192 15.94 -4.82 4.03
C ASN A 192 14.68 -5.62 3.72
N ILE A 193 14.03 -5.29 2.60
CA ILE A 193 12.84 -6.00 2.11
C ILE A 193 13.15 -7.48 1.86
N GLU A 194 14.33 -7.80 1.35
CA GLU A 194 14.75 -9.19 1.12
C GLU A 194 14.90 -9.98 2.42
N GLU A 195 15.47 -9.35 3.47
CA GLU A 195 15.56 -9.94 4.80
C GLU A 195 14.17 -10.24 5.35
N MET A 196 13.26 -9.27 5.25
CA MET A 196 11.87 -9.42 5.72
C MET A 196 11.13 -10.52 4.98
N LYS A 197 11.18 -10.53 3.63
CA LYS A 197 10.54 -11.59 2.82
C LYS A 197 11.10 -12.96 3.14
N TYR A 198 12.42 -13.07 3.27
CA TYR A 198 13.08 -14.33 3.58
C TYR A 198 12.68 -14.84 4.96
N ALA A 199 12.75 -13.99 5.99
CA ALA A 199 12.34 -14.35 7.34
C ALA A 199 10.88 -14.82 7.38
N SER A 200 9.96 -14.05 6.79
CA SER A 200 8.53 -14.39 6.75
C SER A 200 8.28 -15.76 6.12
N LYS A 201 8.88 -16.02 4.95
CA LYS A 201 8.75 -17.30 4.23
C LYS A 201 9.38 -18.47 4.98
N THR A 202 10.53 -18.26 5.61
CA THR A 202 11.20 -19.30 6.39
C THR A 202 10.37 -19.69 7.61
N ILE A 203 9.86 -18.70 8.34
CA ILE A 203 8.98 -18.93 9.49
C ILE A 203 7.75 -19.74 9.06
N ASP A 204 7.09 -19.32 7.96
CA ASP A 204 5.93 -20.02 7.42
C ASP A 204 6.25 -21.47 7.06
N SER A 205 7.35 -21.70 6.34
CA SER A 205 7.76 -23.02 5.92
C SER A 205 8.00 -23.96 7.11
N VAL A 206 8.69 -23.49 8.15
CA VAL A 206 8.96 -24.29 9.34
C VAL A 206 7.67 -24.65 10.08
N PHE A 207 6.73 -23.70 10.18
CA PHE A 207 5.41 -23.94 10.79
C PHE A 207 4.62 -24.98 10.00
N SER A 208 4.44 -24.74 8.69
CA SER A 208 3.65 -25.59 7.80
C SER A 208 4.23 -26.99 7.64
N ASN A 209 5.53 -27.19 7.85
CA ASN A 209 6.16 -28.51 7.88
C ASN A 209 5.94 -29.23 9.23
N SER A 210 5.80 -28.48 10.33
CA SER A 210 5.74 -29.05 11.68
C SER A 210 4.32 -29.35 12.13
N PHE A 211 3.34 -28.54 11.72
CA PHE A 211 1.98 -28.58 12.25
C PHE A 211 0.94 -28.64 11.14
N LYS A 212 0.00 -29.57 11.24
CA LYS A 212 -1.17 -29.71 10.35
C LYS A 212 -2.50 -29.51 11.07
N SER A 213 -2.51 -29.58 12.40
CA SER A 213 -3.69 -29.39 13.24
C SER A 213 -3.34 -28.78 14.60
N VAL A 214 -4.35 -28.41 15.38
CA VAL A 214 -4.18 -27.95 16.76
C VAL A 214 -3.53 -29.02 17.65
N ASP A 215 -3.84 -30.30 17.43
CA ASP A 215 -3.26 -31.41 18.18
C ASP A 215 -1.75 -31.48 17.99
N ASP A 216 -1.27 -31.21 16.77
CA ASP A 216 0.16 -31.19 16.48
C ASP A 216 0.88 -30.05 17.23
N VAL A 217 0.20 -28.91 17.43
CA VAL A 217 0.76 -27.77 18.18
C VAL A 217 0.81 -28.07 19.68
N GLN A 218 -0.15 -28.85 20.18
CA GLN A 218 -0.21 -29.28 21.58
C GLN A 218 0.74 -30.45 21.89
N ASP A 219 1.17 -31.20 20.88
CA ASP A 219 2.19 -32.23 21.01
C ASP A 219 3.54 -31.60 21.40
N ARG A 220 3.99 -31.92 22.62
CA ARG A 220 5.21 -31.37 23.20
C ARG A 220 6.47 -31.72 22.40
N ASP A 221 6.53 -32.92 21.84
CA ASP A 221 7.71 -33.39 21.12
C ASP A 221 7.78 -32.74 19.73
N LYS A 222 6.64 -32.60 19.03
CA LYS A 222 6.57 -31.82 17.80
C LYS A 222 6.92 -30.36 18.03
N PHE A 223 6.39 -29.75 19.09
CA PHE A 223 6.70 -28.35 19.43
C PHE A 223 8.20 -28.15 19.73
N LEU A 224 8.83 -29.12 20.39
CA LEU A 224 10.27 -29.09 20.66
C LEU A 224 11.08 -29.20 19.35
N GLN A 225 10.68 -30.07 18.43
CA GLN A 225 11.31 -30.21 17.12
C GLN A 225 11.17 -28.93 16.29
N TYR A 226 9.97 -28.37 16.23
CA TYR A 226 9.69 -27.06 15.61
C TYR A 226 10.63 -25.98 16.15
N THR A 227 10.75 -25.86 17.48
CA THR A 227 11.60 -24.84 18.10
C THR A 227 13.08 -25.04 17.76
N LYS A 228 13.56 -26.28 17.68
CA LYS A 228 14.95 -26.59 17.27
C LYS A 228 15.20 -26.20 15.83
N GLU A 229 14.28 -26.57 14.93
CA GLU A 229 14.39 -26.23 13.51
C GLU A 229 14.33 -24.71 13.29
N LEU A 230 13.43 -24.03 13.99
CA LEU A 230 13.32 -22.58 13.91
C LEU A 230 14.61 -21.86 14.36
N ARG A 231 15.27 -22.36 15.42
CA ARG A 231 16.59 -21.83 15.84
C ARG A 231 17.66 -22.05 14.78
N ARG A 232 17.70 -23.26 14.19
CA ARG A 232 18.64 -23.59 13.11
C ARG A 232 18.46 -22.63 11.92
N GLN A 233 17.21 -22.39 11.51
CA GLN A 233 16.86 -21.49 10.42
C GLN A 233 17.19 -20.02 10.73
N ARG A 234 17.04 -19.60 11.99
CA ARG A 234 17.47 -18.26 12.45
C ARG A 234 18.99 -18.10 12.32
N GLU A 235 19.77 -19.11 12.72
CA GLU A 235 21.23 -19.08 12.57
C GLU A 235 21.63 -19.03 11.10
N GLU A 236 20.97 -19.81 10.24
CA GLU A 236 21.18 -19.73 8.78
C GLU A 236 20.84 -18.35 8.21
N PHE A 237 19.75 -17.75 8.69
CA PHE A 237 19.36 -16.38 8.32
C PHE A 237 20.44 -15.37 8.71
N TYR A 238 20.94 -15.41 9.95
CA TYR A 238 22.00 -14.49 10.39
C TYR A 238 23.32 -14.70 9.66
N ASN A 239 23.70 -15.94 9.40
CA ASN A 239 24.88 -16.26 8.59
C ASN A 239 24.74 -15.72 7.15
N LYS A 240 23.53 -15.77 6.57
CA LYS A 240 23.26 -15.30 5.22
C LYS A 240 23.29 -13.78 5.09
N PHE A 241 22.77 -13.05 6.08
CA PHE A 241 22.61 -11.59 6.02
C PHE A 241 23.63 -10.82 6.88
N GLY A 242 24.57 -11.51 7.56
CA GLY A 242 25.64 -10.90 8.34
C GLY A 242 25.15 -10.20 9.61
N LYS A 243 24.19 -10.83 10.31
CA LYS A 243 23.58 -10.33 11.55
C LYS A 243 24.20 -10.96 12.80
#